data_AF-A0A2L2Z5V7-F1
#
_entry.id   AF-A0A2L2Z5V7-F1
#
_cell.length_a   1.000
_cell.length_b   1.000
_cell.length_c   1.000
_cell.angle_alpha   90.00
_cell.angle_beta   90.00
_cell.angle_gamma   90.00
#
_symmetry.space_group_name_H-M   'P 1'
#
loop_
_entity.id
_entity.type
_entity.pdbx_description
1 polymer ?
#
loop_
_entity_poly.entity_id
_entity_poly.type
_entity_poly.pdbx_seq_one_letter_code
_entity_poly.pdbx_strand_id
1 'polypeptide(L)'
;MGEIVFYRSQYKYSRSDDSEISLEVGDILEVKKPFLFTLEGTEENPEGWILGRNQRTNECGYFPGTFVEYLRTELLVPPTPV
;
A
#
# COMPACT_ATOMS: atom_id res chain seq x y z
N MET A 1 -14.42 -9.88 -5.75
CA MET A 1 -13.36 -10.45 -4.90
C MET A 1 -12.49 -9.28 -4.48
N GLY A 2 -12.22 -9.10 -3.18
CA GLY A 2 -11.30 -8.06 -2.74
C GLY A 2 -9.88 -8.61 -2.86
N GLU A 3 -8.95 -7.81 -3.37
CA GLU A 3 -7.54 -8.18 -3.46
C GLU A 3 -6.77 -7.21 -2.58
N ILE A 4 -5.68 -7.66 -1.95
CA ILE A 4 -4.81 -6.79 -1.18
C ILE A 4 -3.43 -6.85 -1.81
N VAL A 5 -2.94 -5.69 -2.22
CA VAL A 5 -1.57 -5.54 -2.71
C VAL A 5 -0.69 -5.11 -1.55
N PHE A 6 0.43 -5.80 -1.38
CA PHE A 6 1.43 -5.50 -0.38
C PHE A 6 2.62 -4.83 -1.05
N TYR A 7 3.06 -3.72 -0.46
CA TYR A 7 4.23 -2.98 -0.87
C TYR A 7 5.25 -2.93 0.26
N ARG A 8 6.54 -2.92 -0.07
CA ARG A 8 7.64 -2.68 0.86
C ARG A 8 8.19 -1.29 0.64
N SER A 9 8.25 -0.47 1.67
CA SER A 9 9.01 0.78 1.58
C SER A 9 10.51 0.50 1.44
N GLN A 10 11.10 1.03 0.38
CA GLN A 10 12.55 1.03 0.17
C GLN A 10 13.20 2.27 0.79
N TYR A 11 12.41 3.33 0.99
CA TYR A 11 12.86 4.61 1.51
C TYR A 11 12.00 5.09 2.68
N LYS A 12 12.62 5.89 3.56
CA LYS A 12 11.90 6.57 4.64
C LYS A 12 11.13 7.76 4.07
N TYR A 13 9.86 7.87 4.44
CA TYR A 13 8.99 9.00 4.11
C TYR A 13 8.36 9.57 5.37
N SER A 14 8.33 10.88 5.51
CA SER A 14 7.65 11.55 6.64
C SER A 14 6.37 12.15 6.11
N ARG A 15 5.23 11.80 6.72
CA ARG A 15 3.94 12.39 6.37
C ARG A 15 4.01 13.91 6.41
N SER A 16 3.47 14.57 5.40
CA SER A 16 3.37 16.03 5.34
C SER A 16 2.06 16.51 5.96
N ASP A 17 0.98 15.75 5.74
CA ASP A 17 -0.39 16.07 6.15
C ASP A 17 -1.08 14.90 6.87
N ASP A 18 -2.24 15.17 7.49
CA ASP A 18 -3.04 14.15 8.21
C ASP A 18 -3.60 13.06 7.27
N SER A 19 -3.72 13.39 5.98
CA SER A 19 -4.11 12.44 4.93
C SER A 19 -2.99 11.47 4.56
N GLU A 20 -1.74 11.74 4.97
CA GLU A 20 -0.55 10.96 4.60
C GLU A 20 -0.03 10.11 5.77
N ILE A 21 0.71 9.04 5.43
CA ILE A 21 1.32 8.16 6.44
C ILE A 21 2.84 8.21 6.39
N SER A 22 3.45 8.02 7.55
CA SER A 22 4.90 7.90 7.64
C SER A 22 5.35 6.50 7.23
N LEU A 23 6.41 6.43 6.42
CA LEU A 23 7.04 5.19 5.98
C LEU A 23 8.44 5.11 6.57
N GLU A 24 8.83 3.94 7.06
CA GLU A 24 10.20 3.61 7.42
C GLU A 24 10.74 2.54 6.47
N VAL A 25 12.05 2.49 6.24
CA VAL A 25 12.66 1.49 5.33
C VAL A 25 12.34 0.07 5.82
N GLY A 26 11.68 -0.72 4.97
CA GLY A 26 11.27 -2.09 5.27
C GLY A 26 9.84 -2.23 5.83
N ASP A 27 9.10 -1.13 6.00
CA ASP A 27 7.67 -1.16 6.31
C ASP A 27 6.87 -1.88 5.21
N ILE A 28 5.79 -2.52 5.63
CA ILE A 28 4.87 -3.24 4.77
C ILE A 28 3.56 -2.44 4.70
N LEU A 29 3.14 -2.10 3.48
CA LEU A 29 1.93 -1.33 3.21
C LEU A 29 0.90 -2.20 2.52
N GLU A 30 -0.32 -2.17 3.03
CA GLU A 30 -1.47 -2.90 2.52
C GLU A 30 -2.38 -1.97 1.74
N VAL A 31 -2.61 -2.29 0.47
CA VAL A 31 -3.46 -1.53 -0.43
C VAL A 31 -4.63 -2.41 -0.86
N LYS A 32 -5.84 -2.05 -0.46
CA LYS A 32 -7.05 -2.83 -0.77
C LYS A 32 -7.57 -2.47 -2.16
N LYS A 33 -7.87 -3.47 -2.97
CA LYS A 33 -8.63 -3.37 -4.22
C LYS A 33 -10.13 -3.59 -3.99
N PRO A 34 -11.02 -2.90 -4.73
CA PRO A 34 -10.72 -1.96 -5.80
C PRO A 34 -10.06 -0.69 -5.26
N PHE A 35 -9.08 -0.16 -5.99
CA PHE A 35 -8.38 1.06 -5.58
C PHE A 35 -9.39 2.21 -5.50
N LEU A 36 -9.43 2.88 -4.35
CA LEU A 36 -10.26 4.08 -4.15
C LEU A 36 -9.57 5.35 -4.68
N PHE A 37 -8.46 5.19 -5.39
CA PHE A 37 -7.61 6.24 -5.93
C PHE A 37 -7.15 5.85 -7.34
N THR A 38 -6.65 6.83 -8.08
CA THR A 38 -6.03 6.59 -9.37
C THR A 38 -4.60 6.13 -9.14
N LEU A 39 -4.34 4.84 -9.37
CA LEU A 39 -2.97 4.33 -9.44
C LEU A 39 -2.32 4.89 -10.71
N GLU A 40 -1.33 5.76 -10.54
CA GLU A 40 -0.48 6.17 -11.66
C GLU A 40 0.58 5.07 -11.87
N GLY A 41 0.94 4.75 -13.12
CA GLY A 41 1.89 3.67 -13.43
C GLY A 41 1.29 2.26 -13.36
N THR A 42 2.03 1.31 -12.78
CA THR A 42 1.62 -0.11 -12.67
C THR A 42 1.65 -0.60 -11.23
N GLU A 43 1.04 -1.75 -10.93
CA GLU A 43 1.08 -2.33 -9.58
C GLU A 43 2.51 -2.65 -9.13
N GLU A 44 3.37 -3.07 -10.06
CA GLU A 44 4.77 -3.42 -9.79
C GLU A 44 5.65 -2.18 -9.62
N ASN A 45 5.37 -1.13 -10.39
CA ASN A 45 6.07 0.14 -10.33
C ASN A 45 5.04 1.28 -10.23
N PRO A 46 4.48 1.49 -9.03
CA PRO A 46 3.45 2.48 -8.87
C PRO A 46 4.07 3.87 -8.85
N GLU A 47 3.48 4.75 -9.63
CA GLU A 47 3.83 6.15 -9.72
C GLU A 47 2.81 6.97 -8.93
N GLY A 48 3.20 8.19 -8.54
CA GLY A 48 2.30 9.09 -7.82
C GLY A 48 1.96 8.62 -6.40
N TRP A 49 0.71 8.84 -5.99
CA TRP A 49 0.25 8.64 -4.61
C TRP A 49 -0.72 7.47 -4.50
N ILE A 50 -0.45 6.59 -3.54
CA ILE A 50 -1.23 5.39 -3.27
C ILE A 50 -1.88 5.52 -1.91
N LEU A 51 -3.18 5.21 -1.81
CA LEU A 51 -3.87 5.10 -0.53
C LEU A 51 -3.74 3.67 0.01
N GLY A 52 -3.09 3.51 1.15
CA GLY A 52 -3.04 2.21 1.82
C GLY A 52 -2.85 2.33 3.32
N ARG A 53 -2.53 1.21 3.95
CA ARG A 53 -2.36 1.10 5.40
C ARG A 53 -0.96 0.61 5.73
N ASN A 54 -0.25 1.31 6.60
CA ASN A 54 1.02 0.82 7.11
C ASN A 54 0.78 -0.23 8.20
N GLN A 55 1.30 -1.44 8.02
CA GLN A 55 1.15 -2.52 9.02
C GLN A 55 1.91 -2.23 10.32
N ARG A 56 3.02 -1.48 10.26
CA ARG A 56 3.82 -1.14 11.45
C ARG A 56 3.07 -0.19 12.37
N THR A 57 2.51 0.90 11.82
CA THR A 57 1.82 1.93 12.61
C THR A 57 0.31 1.74 12.69
N ASN A 58 -0.26 0.85 11.85
CA ASN A 58 -1.70 0.70 11.62
C ASN A 58 -2.40 1.98 11.12
N GLU A 59 -1.64 2.95 10.60
CA GLU A 59 -2.18 4.18 10.03
C GLU A 59 -2.61 3.96 8.57
N CYS A 60 -3.73 4.55 8.18
CA CYS A 60 -4.24 4.55 6.81
C CYS A 60 -4.06 5.95 6.21
N GLY A 61 -3.50 6.04 5.01
CA GLY A 61 -3.36 7.30 4.31
C GLY A 61 -2.55 7.17 3.03
N TYR A 62 -2.29 8.30 2.40
CA TYR A 62 -1.58 8.39 1.16
C TYR A 62 -0.08 8.28 1.38
N PHE A 63 0.59 7.59 0.48
CA PHE A 63 2.05 7.49 0.46
C PHE A 63 2.57 7.46 -0.98
N PRO A 64 3.81 7.91 -1.20
CA PRO A 64 4.40 7.90 -2.54
C PRO A 64 4.70 6.47 -3.00
N GLY A 65 4.11 6.09 -4.14
CA GLY A 65 4.34 4.80 -4.79
C GLY A 65 5.79 4.58 -5.19
N THR A 66 6.47 5.66 -5.61
CA THR A 66 7.87 5.61 -6.05
C THR A 66 8.88 5.31 -4.93
N PHE A 67 8.45 5.35 -3.67
CA PHE A 67 9.28 5.04 -2.50
C PHE A 67 9.10 3.60 -2.03
N VAL A 68 8.17 2.88 -2.63
CA VAL A 68 7.80 1.53 -2.27
C VAL A 68 8.00 0.60 -3.45
N GLU A 69 8.21 -0.68 -3.15
CA GLU A 69 8.40 -1.75 -4.12
C GLU A 69 7.29 -2.77 -3.94
N TYR A 70 6.73 -3.26 -5.03
CA TYR A 70 5.73 -4.32 -4.99
C TYR A 70 6.30 -5.59 -4.35
N LEU A 71 5.60 -6.12 -3.34
CA LEU A 71 5.95 -7.40 -2.71
C LEU A 71 5.12 -8.54 -3.27
N ARG A 72 3.80 -8.45 -3.13
CA ARG A 72 2.85 -9.51 -3.49
C ARG A 72 1.43 -8.99 -3.52
N THR A 73 0.57 -9.65 -4.29
CA THR A 73 -0.89 -9.49 -4.19
C THR A 73 -1.48 -10.76 -3.58
N GLU A 74 -2.28 -10.58 -2.53
CA GLU A 74 -3.07 -11.65 -1.94
C GLU A 74 -4.54 -11.45 -2.32
N LEU A 75 -5.13 -12.46 -2.96
CA LEU A 75 -6.57 -12.51 -3.15
C LEU A 75 -7.20 -12.81 -1.79
N LEU A 76 -8.20 -12.02 -1.38
CA LEU A 76 -9.06 -12.41 -0.26
C LEU A 76 -9.91 -13.59 -0.75
N VAL A 77 -9.32 -14.78 -0.73
CA VAL A 77 -10.08 -16.02 -0.89
C VAL A 77 -10.99 -16.11 0.32
N PRO A 78 -12.32 -16.21 0.13
CA PRO A 78 -13.18 -16.57 1.26
C PRO A 78 -12.67 -17.92 1.79
N PRO A 79 -12.51 -18.10 3.11
CA PRO A 79 -12.14 -19.40 3.65
C PRO A 79 -13.17 -20.39 3.13
N THR A 80 -12.73 -21.37 2.35
CA THR A 80 -13.61 -22.43 1.87
C THR A 80 -14.26 -23.05 3.10
N PRO A 81 -15.60 -23.02 3.24
CA PRO A 81 -16.24 -23.74 4.32
C PRO A 81 -15.94 -25.23 4.13
N VAL A 82 -15.28 -25.84 5.11
CA VAL A 82 -15.11 -27.31 5.23
C VAL A 82 -16.40 -27.97 5.66
#